data_AF-A0A843HXJ4-F1
#
_entry.id   AF-A0A843HXJ4-F1
#
_cell.length_a   1.000
_cell.length_b   1.000
_cell.length_c   1.000
_cell.angle_alpha   90.00
_cell.angle_beta   90.00
_cell.angle_gamma   90.00
#
_symmetry.space_group_name_H-M   'P 1'
#
loop_
_entity.id
_entity.type
_entity.pdbx_description
1 polymer ?
#
loop_
_entity_poly.entity_id
_entity_poly.type
_entity_poly.pdbx_seq_one_letter_code
_entity_poly.pdbx_strand_id
1 'polypeptide(L)'
;RFISREIKRMRLAENGNEVLNSFYSEFVKILNKHLEALDLLSKMLNANTTDEIAQIRGSIEKLEEEVDEIKDNIIDNIYQISGKLTFVEFNHLLSLSHKFDDILDNCEDASDLIMSIILSVES
;
A
#
# COMPACT_ATOMS: atom_id res chain seq x y z
N ARG A 1 23.48 -12.49 -2.26
CA ARG A 1 22.59 -11.93 -1.22
C ARG A 1 22.33 -10.46 -1.54
N PHE A 2 21.11 -10.15 -1.98
CA PHE A 2 20.64 -8.81 -2.35
C PHE A 2 20.76 -7.81 -1.17
N ILE A 3 20.38 -8.25 0.03
CA ILE A 3 20.38 -7.48 1.28
C ILE A 3 21.75 -6.87 1.61
N SER A 4 22.84 -7.62 1.43
CA SER A 4 24.19 -7.14 1.75
C SER A 4 24.68 -6.01 0.81
N ARG A 5 24.14 -5.94 -0.41
CA ARG A 5 24.44 -4.85 -1.34
C ARG A 5 23.63 -3.60 -1.00
N GLU A 6 22.38 -3.76 -0.58
CA GLU A 6 21.56 -2.63 -0.14
C GLU A 6 22.01 -2.00 1.16
N ILE A 7 22.49 -2.79 2.13
CA ILE A 7 23.09 -2.24 3.36
C ILE A 7 24.32 -1.36 3.05
N LYS A 8 25.08 -1.70 2.00
CA LYS A 8 26.26 -0.92 1.58
C LYS A 8 25.88 0.38 0.87
N ARG A 9 24.76 0.40 0.14
CA ARG A 9 24.21 1.62 -0.49
C ARG A 9 23.58 2.55 0.56
N MET A 10 22.86 1.98 1.53
CA MET A 10 22.27 2.73 2.66
C MET A 10 23.33 3.51 3.45
N ARG A 11 24.50 2.91 3.69
CA ARG A 11 25.64 3.58 4.35
C ARG A 11 26.22 4.78 3.59
N LEU A 12 26.02 4.87 2.28
CA LEU A 12 26.47 6.01 1.47
C LEU A 12 25.46 7.17 1.51
N ALA A 13 24.20 6.89 1.88
CA ALA A 13 23.09 7.85 1.96
C ALA A 13 22.93 8.50 3.35
N GLU A 14 23.78 8.16 4.34
CA GLU A 14 23.70 8.67 5.74
C GLU A 14 23.75 10.21 5.87
N ASN A 15 24.08 10.95 4.80
CA ASN A 15 24.04 12.42 4.76
C ASN A 15 22.67 13.02 4.33
N GLY A 16 21.65 12.20 4.01
CA GLY A 16 20.33 12.61 3.49
C GLY A 16 19.13 12.37 4.43
N ASN A 17 19.38 12.28 5.74
CA ASN A 17 18.53 11.59 6.72
C ASN A 17 17.09 12.14 6.89
N GLU A 18 16.85 13.45 6.90
CA GLU A 18 15.51 13.98 7.23
C GLU A 18 14.46 13.76 6.13
N VAL A 19 14.87 13.89 4.86
CA VAL A 19 13.96 13.74 3.72
C VAL A 19 13.57 12.27 3.50
N LEU A 20 14.49 11.33 3.75
CA LEU A 20 14.17 9.90 3.68
C LEU A 20 13.20 9.48 4.80
N ASN A 21 13.36 10.06 6.00
CA ASN A 21 12.49 9.76 7.13
C ASN A 21 11.03 10.17 6.88
N SER A 22 10.77 11.24 6.12
CA SER A 22 9.39 11.60 5.78
C SER A 22 8.72 10.55 4.89
N PHE A 23 9.40 10.05 3.85
CA PHE A 23 8.86 8.96 3.01
C PHE A 23 8.60 7.69 3.81
N TYR A 24 9.54 7.29 4.67
CA TYR A 24 9.33 6.11 5.52
C TYR A 24 8.13 6.27 6.46
N SER A 25 7.88 7.48 6.96
CA SER A 25 6.70 7.73 7.79
C SER A 25 5.39 7.58 7.02
N GLU A 26 5.33 8.02 5.76
CA GLU A 26 4.16 7.82 4.89
C GLU A 26 3.98 6.34 4.54
N PHE A 27 5.06 5.62 4.24
CA PHE A 27 4.99 4.18 4.02
C PHE A 27 4.50 3.40 5.24
N VAL A 28 4.87 3.81 6.46
CA VAL A 28 4.32 3.21 7.68
C VAL A 28 2.81 3.45 7.79
N LYS A 29 2.30 4.62 7.37
CA LYS A 29 0.85 4.86 7.32
C LYS A 29 0.16 3.90 6.35
N ILE A 30 0.69 3.74 5.14
CA ILE A 30 0.17 2.78 4.14
C ILE A 30 0.16 1.36 4.72
N LEU A 31 1.26 0.92 5.35
CA LEU A 31 1.33 -0.41 5.98
C LEU A 31 0.29 -0.62 7.09
N ASN A 32 -0.02 0.41 7.88
CA ASN A 32 -1.08 0.32 8.88
C ASN A 32 -2.46 0.16 8.24
N LYS A 33 -2.70 0.81 7.09
CA LYS A 33 -3.93 0.67 6.30
C LYS A 33 -4.05 -0.74 5.70
N HIS A 34 -2.95 -1.34 5.27
CA HIS A 34 -2.96 -2.75 4.84
C HIS A 34 -3.37 -3.70 5.96
N LEU A 35 -2.89 -3.48 7.19
CA LEU A 35 -3.29 -4.30 8.34
C LEU A 35 -4.78 -4.16 8.62
N GLU A 36 -5.34 -2.95 8.49
CA GLU A 36 -6.77 -2.70 8.62
C GLU A 36 -7.58 -3.44 7.53
N ALA A 37 -7.15 -3.36 6.28
CA ALA A 37 -7.82 -4.04 5.17
C ALA A 37 -7.72 -5.58 5.25
N LEU A 38 -6.59 -6.14 5.69
CA LEU A 38 -6.45 -7.57 5.93
C LEU A 38 -7.38 -8.06 7.05
N ASP A 39 -7.57 -7.27 8.10
CA ASP A 39 -8.54 -7.57 9.16
C ASP A 39 -9.99 -7.52 8.63
N LEU A 40 -10.31 -6.54 7.80
CA LEU A 40 -11.60 -6.46 7.11
C LEU A 40 -11.84 -7.66 6.18
N LEU A 41 -10.86 -8.05 5.37
CA LEU A 41 -10.97 -9.20 4.49
C LEU A 41 -11.17 -10.50 5.28
N SER A 42 -10.48 -10.65 6.42
CA SER A 42 -10.70 -11.76 7.36
C SER A 42 -12.13 -11.77 7.91
N LYS A 43 -12.68 -10.61 8.29
CA LYS A 43 -14.08 -10.48 8.73
C LYS A 43 -15.06 -10.83 7.61
N MET A 44 -14.79 -10.40 6.37
CA MET A 44 -15.61 -10.68 5.19
C MET A 44 -15.77 -12.19 4.95
N LEU A 45 -14.68 -12.95 5.13
CA LEU A 45 -14.70 -14.42 5.01
C LEU A 45 -15.52 -15.13 6.11
N ASN A 46 -15.80 -14.45 7.22
CA ASN A 46 -16.60 -14.96 8.34
C ASN A 46 -18.01 -14.34 8.40
N ALA A 47 -18.34 -13.44 7.47
CA ALA A 47 -19.63 -12.78 7.41
C ALA A 47 -20.74 -13.77 7.03
N ASN A 48 -21.94 -13.54 7.58
CA ASN A 48 -23.07 -14.48 7.41
C ASN A 48 -24.16 -13.96 6.47
N THR A 49 -24.05 -12.70 6.05
CA THR A 49 -25.06 -12.03 5.24
C THR A 49 -24.41 -11.24 4.11
N THR A 50 -25.09 -11.19 2.97
CA THR A 50 -24.64 -10.40 1.81
C THR A 50 -24.55 -8.91 2.14
N ASP A 51 -25.41 -8.39 3.01
CA ASP A 51 -25.36 -6.99 3.47
C ASP A 51 -24.08 -6.69 4.26
N GLU A 52 -23.67 -7.59 5.16
CA GLU A 52 -22.41 -7.46 5.93
C GLU A 52 -21.20 -7.50 5.00
N ILE A 53 -21.20 -8.43 4.02
CA ILE A 53 -20.16 -8.54 3.00
C ILE A 53 -20.06 -7.26 2.16
N ALA A 54 -21.19 -6.71 1.71
CA ALA A 54 -21.22 -5.48 0.93
C ALA A 54 -20.70 -4.26 1.73
N GLN A 55 -21.03 -4.17 3.02
CA GLN A 55 -20.52 -3.12 3.90
C GLN A 55 -19.01 -3.22 4.12
N ILE A 56 -18.49 -4.44 4.30
CA ILE A 56 -17.06 -4.66 4.47
C ILE A 56 -16.31 -4.36 3.17
N ARG A 57 -16.82 -4.81 2.01
CA ARG A 57 -16.27 -4.47 0.69
C ARG A 57 -16.14 -2.95 0.52
N GLY A 58 -17.22 -2.20 0.75
CA GLY A 58 -17.18 -0.73 0.64
C GLY A 58 -16.31 -0.05 1.70
N SER A 59 -15.86 -0.76 2.74
CA SER A 59 -14.85 -0.25 3.68
C SER A 59 -13.43 -0.52 3.18
N ILE A 60 -13.19 -1.64 2.49
CA ILE A 60 -11.91 -1.95 1.83
C ILE A 60 -11.66 -0.98 0.67
N GLU A 61 -12.68 -0.73 -0.18
CA GLU A 61 -12.63 0.23 -1.29
C GLU A 61 -12.21 1.62 -0.81
N LYS A 62 -12.77 2.12 0.30
CA LYS A 62 -12.36 3.40 0.88
C LYS A 62 -10.92 3.43 1.38
N LEU A 63 -10.41 2.31 1.89
CA LEU A 63 -9.02 2.24 2.31
C LEU A 63 -8.09 2.28 1.10
N GLU A 64 -8.47 1.61 0.00
CA GLU A 64 -7.77 1.66 -1.29
C GLU A 64 -7.69 3.11 -1.78
N GLU A 65 -8.81 3.81 -1.87
CA GLU A 65 -8.85 5.23 -2.26
C GLU A 65 -7.94 6.11 -1.36
N GLU A 66 -7.96 5.89 -0.04
CA GLU A 66 -7.09 6.61 0.90
C GLU A 66 -5.59 6.33 0.67
N VAL A 67 -5.21 5.09 0.34
CA VAL A 67 -3.81 4.73 0.08
C VAL A 67 -3.36 5.23 -1.28
N ASP A 68 -4.23 5.22 -2.28
CA ASP A 68 -3.99 5.80 -3.60
C ASP A 68 -3.65 7.28 -3.51
N GLU A 69 -4.43 8.04 -2.72
CA GLU A 69 -4.12 9.45 -2.42
C GLU A 69 -2.76 9.61 -1.75
N ILE A 70 -2.39 8.75 -0.78
CA ILE A 70 -1.09 8.81 -0.11
C ILE A 70 0.04 8.47 -1.09
N LYS A 71 -0.13 7.44 -1.94
CA LYS A 71 0.82 7.06 -3.00
C LYS A 71 1.07 8.22 -3.94
N ASP A 72 0.03 8.85 -4.47
CA ASP A 72 0.16 9.95 -5.42
C ASP A 72 0.93 11.12 -4.81
N ASN A 73 0.62 11.46 -3.55
CA ASN A 73 1.37 12.45 -2.79
C ASN A 73 2.86 12.06 -2.59
N ILE A 74 3.14 10.78 -2.32
CA ILE A 74 4.53 10.29 -2.22
C ILE A 74 5.25 10.44 -3.57
N ILE A 75 4.62 10.02 -4.67
CA ILE A 75 5.19 10.09 -6.02
C ILE A 75 5.47 11.54 -6.41
N ASP A 76 4.53 12.45 -6.19
CA ASP A 76 4.71 13.88 -6.42
C ASP A 76 5.91 14.42 -5.65
N ASN A 77 6.02 14.07 -4.37
CA ASN A 77 7.14 14.48 -3.53
C ASN A 77 8.48 13.92 -4.03
N ILE A 78 8.53 12.65 -4.47
CA ILE A 78 9.72 12.03 -5.07
C ILE A 78 10.18 12.83 -6.29
N TYR A 79 9.25 13.21 -7.17
CA TYR A 79 9.58 14.01 -8.36
C TYR A 79 10.02 15.44 -8.01
N GLN A 80 9.37 16.09 -7.06
CA GLN A 80 9.73 17.44 -6.59
C GLN A 80 11.17 17.51 -6.07
N ILE A 81 11.64 16.46 -5.37
CA ILE A 81 13.00 16.41 -4.82
C ILE A 81 14.00 15.65 -5.72
N SER A 82 13.59 15.22 -6.91
CA SER A 82 14.37 14.33 -7.78
C SER A 82 15.79 14.83 -8.05
N GLY A 83 16.00 16.14 -8.15
CA GLY A 83 17.33 16.75 -8.30
C GLY A 83 18.28 16.59 -7.11
N LYS A 84 17.78 16.14 -5.95
CA LYS A 84 18.52 15.85 -4.72
C LYS A 84 18.72 14.35 -4.48
N LEU A 85 18.09 13.50 -5.28
CA LEU A 85 18.18 12.05 -5.15
C LEU A 85 19.18 11.49 -6.15
N THR A 86 19.92 10.45 -5.75
CA THR A 86 20.58 9.60 -6.73
C THR A 86 19.54 8.84 -7.54
N PHE A 87 19.89 8.43 -8.76
CA PHE A 87 19.04 7.59 -9.59
C PHE A 87 18.57 6.31 -8.85
N VAL A 88 19.43 5.74 -8.00
CA VAL A 88 19.09 4.53 -7.23
C VAL A 88 18.03 4.84 -6.17
N GLU A 89 18.19 5.93 -5.41
CA GLU A 89 17.22 6.33 -4.38
C GLU A 89 15.85 6.66 -4.99
N PHE A 90 15.83 7.43 -6.09
CA PHE A 90 14.61 7.75 -6.83
C PHE A 90 13.86 6.47 -7.24
N ASN A 91 14.56 5.53 -7.89
CA ASN A 91 13.92 4.29 -8.35
C ASN A 91 13.45 3.42 -7.18
N HIS A 92 14.20 3.36 -6.08
CA HIS A 92 13.81 2.56 -4.93
C HIS A 92 12.58 3.12 -4.21
N LEU A 93 12.49 4.44 -4.03
CA LEU A 93 11.31 5.10 -3.45
C LEU A 93 10.08 4.90 -4.33
N LEU A 94 10.21 5.11 -5.64
CA LEU A 94 9.11 4.90 -6.60
C LEU A 94 8.65 3.44 -6.59
N SER A 95 9.59 2.48 -6.63
CA SER A 95 9.28 1.06 -6.58
C SER A 95 8.63 0.63 -5.26
N LEU A 96 9.01 1.24 -4.13
CA LEU A 96 8.38 0.95 -2.84
C LEU A 96 6.94 1.44 -2.80
N SER A 97 6.69 2.64 -3.35
CA SER A 97 5.36 3.26 -3.39
C SER A 97 4.37 2.34 -4.11
N HIS A 98 4.71 1.92 -5.34
CA HIS A 98 3.88 0.97 -6.10
C HIS A 98 3.73 -0.39 -5.40
N LYS A 99 4.79 -0.92 -4.79
CA LYS A 99 4.71 -2.22 -4.12
C LYS A 99 3.80 -2.22 -2.89
N PHE A 100 3.69 -1.08 -2.21
CA PHE A 100 2.80 -0.98 -1.07
C PHE A 100 1.37 -0.85 -1.54
N ASP A 101 1.11 0.06 -2.47
CA ASP A 101 -0.16 0.19 -3.18
C ASP A 101 -0.75 -1.16 -3.63
N ASP A 102 0.03 -1.93 -4.40
CA ASP A 102 -0.38 -3.24 -4.92
C ASP A 102 -0.98 -4.17 -3.84
N ILE A 103 -0.56 -4.06 -2.57
CA ILE A 103 -1.05 -4.94 -1.50
C ILE A 103 -2.53 -4.65 -1.21
N LEU A 104 -2.94 -3.39 -1.26
CA LEU A 104 -4.29 -2.99 -0.94
C LEU A 104 -5.24 -3.23 -2.13
N ASP A 105 -4.78 -2.97 -3.35
CA ASP A 105 -5.47 -3.37 -4.59
C ASP A 105 -5.79 -4.87 -4.55
N ASN A 106 -4.83 -5.70 -4.16
CA ASN A 106 -5.05 -7.14 -4.02
C ASN A 106 -6.10 -7.49 -2.94
N CYS A 107 -6.26 -6.66 -1.89
CA CYS A 107 -7.31 -6.84 -0.90
C CYS A 107 -8.69 -6.45 -1.44
N GLU A 108 -8.75 -5.37 -2.22
CA GLU A 108 -9.97 -4.95 -2.93
C GLU A 108 -10.40 -6.02 -3.93
N ASP A 109 -9.50 -6.47 -4.81
CA ASP A 109 -9.73 -7.56 -5.78
C ASP A 109 -10.26 -8.82 -5.09
N ALA A 110 -9.66 -9.21 -3.96
CA ALA A 110 -10.11 -10.35 -3.19
C ALA A 110 -11.54 -10.14 -2.63
N SER A 111 -11.85 -8.93 -2.17
CA SER A 111 -13.19 -8.58 -1.68
C SER A 111 -14.24 -8.63 -2.79
N ASP A 112 -13.89 -8.16 -3.99
CA ASP A 112 -14.74 -8.18 -5.18
C ASP A 112 -15.05 -9.61 -5.66
N LEU A 113 -14.04 -10.48 -5.61
CA LEU A 113 -14.20 -11.90 -5.89
C LEU A 113 -15.12 -12.59 -4.88
N ILE A 114 -14.97 -12.29 -3.58
CA ILE A 114 -15.85 -12.84 -2.53
C ILE A 114 -17.30 -12.42 -2.78
N MET A 115 -17.54 -11.13 -3.03
CA MET A 115 -18.89 -10.62 -3.31
C MET A 115 -19.50 -11.28 -4.55
N SER A 116 -18.71 -11.42 -5.62
CA SER A 116 -19.15 -12.07 -6.86
C SER A 116 -19.54 -13.54 -6.65
N ILE A 117 -18.79 -14.28 -5.83
CA ILE A 117 -19.10 -15.68 -5.48
C ILE A 117 -20.44 -15.76 -4.74
N ILE A 118 -20.64 -14.90 -3.73
CA ILE A 118 -21.87 -14.91 -2.92
C ILE A 118 -23.10 -14.59 -3.78
N LEU A 119 -23.04 -13.54 -4.59
CA LEU A 119 -24.13 -13.18 -5.50
C LEU A 119 -24.46 -14.29 -6.50
N SER A 120 -23.46 -15.08 -6.92
CA SER A 120 -23.66 -16.21 -7.83
C SER A 120 -24.27 -17.45 -7.17
N VAL A 121 -24.18 -17.58 -5.85
CA VAL A 121 -24.80 -18.69 -5.09
C VAL A 121 -26.23 -18.35 -4.69
N GLU A 122 -26.53 -17.07 -4.46
CA GLU A 122 -27.87 -16.60 -4.12
C GLU A 122 -28.80 -16.43 -5.34
N SER A 123 -28.24 -16.36 -6.55
CA SER A 123 -28.98 -16.31 -7.83
C SER A 123 -29.52 -17.67 -8.27
#